data_AF-A0A1E1LVI0-F1
#
_entry.id   AF-A0A1E1LVI0-F1
#
_cell.length_a   1.000
_cell.length_b   1.000
_cell.length_c   1.000
_cell.angle_alpha   90.00
_cell.angle_beta   90.00
_cell.angle_gamma   90.00
#
_symmetry.space_group_name_H-M   'P 1'
#
loop_
_entity.id
_entity.type
_entity.pdbx_description
1 polymer ?
#
loop_
_entity_poly.entity_id
_entity_poly.type
_entity_poly.pdbx_seq_one_letter_code
_entity_poly.pdbx_strand_id
1 'polypeptide(L)'
;MSITSAGINYDRLGLLYLTDVEVWRTTTGMPVRTGIFYNVLKDMTAFNALLRTEQKVIMQLDNIYDEVFTGNFNITVTALYYDDHDTFTPADTILPISAELSSSNKSSVISLPDGNASVAINFPRNVERAVVSIIASGNGAEEFWFTNVPTEYEDTFNNTAIYGYSSFREVQLLIDGVLAGAIWPFPTVFTGGISPGLWVPIVGVDAYDLPNFEIDISPWLGLLCDGETHTFELKVMGYDSNAVLGTVGSNWWVSGSIFLWLDDSGNQTSGSIIESRTPIPVFEFSHIISTAMELNSTLWVELLAKRDLSHTSTITTSSGSRNYTWSQSLHYINIQNFTAKGRNETFYQLTNGTSTFSSLADDEALIVNSFSYPLSFSQDYIVPVDPKSVNSTLIAELDRAKILSGTSILSYLTSPATFGTPTLLTTRQNGSCDYFWNNTYYQFAGGIDPAEGSLGATEQWFSFLGPLTSGGKEAFARHVKAIDGYEPDLVVDETFDTVIVVPGTVSLVDTKEDL
;
A
#
# COMPACT_ATOMS: atom_id res chain seq x y z
N MET A 1 -13.90 11.77 5.78
CA MET A 1 -14.51 10.68 6.57
C MET A 1 -14.17 10.90 8.03
N SER A 2 -15.18 10.99 8.89
CA SER A 2 -14.99 11.12 10.34
C SER A 2 -15.40 9.82 11.03
N ILE A 3 -14.54 9.30 11.89
CA ILE A 3 -14.76 8.04 12.61
C ILE A 3 -14.66 8.31 14.10
N THR A 4 -15.63 7.80 14.85
CA THR A 4 -15.64 7.85 16.31
C THR A 4 -15.94 6.48 16.90
N SER A 5 -15.32 6.13 18.02
CA SER A 5 -15.68 4.92 18.77
C SER A 5 -15.45 5.14 20.26
N ALA A 6 -16.37 4.63 21.07
CA ALA A 6 -16.25 4.59 22.52
C ALA A 6 -16.28 3.13 22.99
N GLY A 7 -15.32 2.73 23.80
CA GLY A 7 -15.08 1.34 24.19
C GLY A 7 -13.82 0.77 23.54
N ILE A 8 -13.61 -0.53 23.70
CA ILE A 8 -12.40 -1.21 23.24
C ILE A 8 -12.68 -1.88 21.89
N ASN A 9 -11.94 -1.49 20.86
CA ASN A 9 -11.85 -2.25 19.62
C ASN A 9 -10.54 -1.93 18.90
N TYR A 10 -9.97 -2.91 18.21
CA TYR A 10 -8.74 -2.75 17.46
C TYR A 10 -8.97 -2.23 16.05
N ASP A 11 -7.88 -2.15 15.32
CA ASP A 11 -7.85 -1.75 13.94
C ASP A 11 -8.68 -2.70 13.07
N ARG A 12 -9.62 -2.13 12.33
CA ARG A 12 -10.54 -2.81 11.43
C ARG A 12 -10.38 -2.21 10.05
N LEU A 13 -10.25 -3.07 9.05
CA LEU A 13 -10.23 -2.66 7.66
C LEU A 13 -11.60 -2.10 7.27
N GLY A 14 -11.59 -0.87 6.74
CA GLY A 14 -12.75 -0.18 6.21
C GLY A 14 -12.68 -0.08 4.70
N LEU A 15 -13.80 -0.32 4.03
CA LEU A 15 -13.94 -0.30 2.58
C LEU A 15 -15.11 0.61 2.19
N LEU A 16 -14.86 1.60 1.33
CA LEU A 16 -15.89 2.45 0.75
C LEU A 16 -15.97 2.21 -0.76
N TYR A 17 -17.16 1.82 -1.20
CA TYR A 17 -17.48 1.55 -2.60
C TYR A 17 -18.58 2.50 -3.09
N LEU A 18 -18.41 2.96 -4.33
CA LEU A 18 -19.48 3.53 -5.14
C LEU A 18 -19.87 2.48 -6.19
N THR A 19 -21.02 1.86 -5.99
CA THR A 19 -21.45 0.66 -6.72
C THR A 19 -20.38 -0.43 -6.58
N ASP A 20 -19.67 -0.79 -7.65
CA ASP A 20 -18.66 -1.86 -7.67
C ASP A 20 -17.22 -1.35 -7.74
N VAL A 21 -17.04 -0.03 -7.65
CA VAL A 21 -15.74 0.65 -7.66
C VAL A 21 -15.32 1.00 -6.22
N GLU A 22 -14.18 0.46 -5.79
CA GLU A 22 -13.59 0.85 -4.51
C GLU A 22 -12.96 2.24 -4.63
N VAL A 23 -13.44 3.17 -3.82
CA VAL A 23 -12.94 4.55 -3.83
C VAL A 23 -12.03 4.85 -2.63
N TRP A 24 -12.15 4.08 -1.56
CA TRP A 24 -11.36 4.30 -0.34
C TRP A 24 -11.19 3.02 0.46
N ARG A 25 -9.94 2.66 0.76
CA ARG A 25 -9.56 1.66 1.76
C ARG A 25 -8.87 2.33 2.93
N THR A 26 -9.27 1.98 4.15
CA THR A 26 -8.81 2.63 5.38
C THR A 26 -8.70 1.61 6.51
N THR A 27 -8.09 1.99 7.64
CA THR A 27 -8.19 1.23 8.90
C THR A 27 -8.67 2.12 10.05
N THR A 28 -9.21 1.52 11.11
CA THR A 28 -9.61 2.26 12.32
C THR A 28 -8.44 2.55 13.24
N GLY A 29 -8.47 3.68 13.95
CA GLY A 29 -7.49 3.96 15.00
C GLY A 29 -7.56 2.94 16.14
N MET A 30 -6.45 2.78 16.87
CA MET A 30 -6.42 1.96 18.09
C MET A 30 -7.18 2.65 19.23
N PRO A 31 -7.78 1.88 20.15
CA PRO A 31 -8.60 2.44 21.21
C PRO A 31 -7.69 3.14 22.22
N VAL A 32 -8.11 4.33 22.63
CA VAL A 32 -7.50 5.09 23.74
C VAL A 32 -8.59 5.38 24.76
N ARG A 33 -8.21 5.67 26.00
CA ARG A 33 -9.15 5.94 27.10
C ARG A 33 -10.25 6.95 26.77
N THR A 34 -9.90 8.02 26.04
CA THR A 34 -10.83 9.08 25.65
C THR A 34 -11.74 8.73 24.46
N GLY A 35 -11.57 7.53 23.89
CA GLY A 35 -12.22 7.08 22.68
C GLY A 35 -11.45 7.47 21.42
N ILE A 36 -11.82 6.84 20.31
CA ILE A 36 -11.23 7.12 19.00
C ILE A 36 -11.98 8.30 18.39
N PHE A 37 -11.25 9.32 17.92
CA PHE A 37 -11.77 10.36 17.05
C PHE A 37 -10.70 10.77 16.05
N TYR A 38 -11.02 10.70 14.76
CA TYR A 38 -10.20 11.29 13.70
C TYR A 38 -11.04 11.64 12.48
N ASN A 39 -10.50 12.56 11.69
CA ASN A 39 -11.06 12.96 10.41
C ASN A 39 -9.98 12.91 9.34
N VAL A 40 -10.28 12.24 8.23
CA VAL A 40 -9.37 12.13 7.08
C VAL A 40 -10.08 12.66 5.85
N LEU A 41 -9.34 13.38 5.01
CA LEU A 41 -9.82 13.90 3.74
C LEU A 41 -9.11 13.15 2.61
N LYS A 42 -9.88 12.84 1.56
CA LYS A 42 -9.37 12.24 0.33
C LYS A 42 -9.87 13.05 -0.84
N ASP A 43 -8.97 13.39 -1.75
CA ASP A 43 -9.34 14.01 -3.02
C ASP A 43 -10.05 12.97 -3.90
N MET A 44 -11.27 13.31 -4.31
CA MET A 44 -12.15 12.45 -5.09
C MET A 44 -12.34 12.97 -6.53
N THR A 45 -11.58 13.98 -6.96
CA THR A 45 -11.74 14.66 -8.25
C THR A 45 -11.53 13.71 -9.43
N ALA A 46 -10.58 12.76 -9.34
CA ALA A 46 -10.38 11.75 -10.38
C ALA A 46 -11.62 10.84 -10.57
N PHE A 47 -12.44 10.65 -9.54
CA PHE A 47 -13.66 9.84 -9.57
C PHE A 47 -14.91 10.62 -10.02
N ASN A 48 -14.75 11.79 -10.64
CA ASN A 48 -15.82 12.69 -11.01
C ASN A 48 -16.96 12.02 -11.81
N ALA A 49 -16.64 11.09 -12.73
CA ALA A 49 -17.64 10.33 -13.50
C ALA A 49 -18.65 9.59 -12.60
N LEU A 50 -18.19 8.97 -11.51
CA LEU A 50 -19.06 8.27 -10.56
C LEU A 50 -19.92 9.26 -9.76
N LEU A 51 -19.36 10.44 -9.44
CA LEU A 51 -20.02 11.45 -8.61
C LEU A 51 -21.09 12.28 -9.33
N ARG A 52 -21.19 12.18 -10.67
CA ARG A 52 -22.21 12.85 -11.49
C ARG A 52 -23.52 12.07 -11.64
N THR A 53 -23.54 10.83 -11.20
CA THR A 53 -24.68 9.92 -11.34
C THR A 53 -25.06 9.32 -9.99
N GLU A 54 -26.27 8.79 -9.88
CA GLU A 54 -26.68 8.08 -8.67
C GLU A 54 -25.84 6.81 -8.50
N GLN A 55 -25.23 6.66 -7.32
CA GLN A 55 -24.38 5.52 -6.98
C GLN A 55 -24.93 4.82 -5.74
N LYS A 56 -24.81 3.49 -5.68
CA LYS A 56 -25.01 2.78 -4.41
C LYS A 56 -23.77 2.97 -3.54
N VAL A 57 -23.93 3.60 -2.38
CA VAL A 57 -22.83 3.72 -1.41
C VAL A 57 -22.79 2.49 -0.51
N ILE A 58 -21.65 1.79 -0.49
CA ILE A 58 -21.41 0.64 0.39
C ILE A 58 -20.21 0.97 1.27
N MET A 59 -20.46 1.10 2.57
CA MET A 59 -19.41 1.19 3.59
C MET A 59 -19.37 -0.13 4.35
N GLN A 60 -18.30 -0.89 4.21
CA GLN A 60 -18.05 -2.11 4.97
C GLN A 60 -16.98 -1.84 6.02
N LEU A 61 -17.28 -2.21 7.26
CA LEU A 61 -16.35 -2.22 8.37
C LEU A 61 -16.70 -3.45 9.21
N ASP A 62 -15.91 -4.51 9.09
CA ASP A 62 -16.19 -5.76 9.78
C ASP A 62 -15.71 -5.65 11.23
N ASN A 63 -16.67 -5.52 12.14
CA ASN A 63 -16.39 -5.34 13.56
C ASN A 63 -16.70 -6.60 14.38
N ILE A 64 -15.90 -6.85 15.41
CA ILE A 64 -16.23 -7.82 16.46
C ILE A 64 -16.79 -7.04 17.64
N TYR A 65 -17.96 -7.47 18.14
CA TYR A 65 -18.63 -6.84 19.28
C TYR A 65 -19.07 -7.91 20.30
N ASP A 66 -18.45 -7.90 21.47
CA ASP A 66 -18.69 -8.85 22.57
C ASP A 66 -18.36 -8.26 23.95
N GLU A 67 -18.19 -9.11 24.97
CA GLU A 67 -17.87 -8.69 26.34
C GLU A 67 -16.46 -8.11 26.52
N VAL A 68 -15.56 -8.33 25.55
CA VAL A 68 -14.20 -7.77 25.50
C VAL A 68 -14.16 -6.59 24.54
N PHE A 69 -14.65 -6.79 23.31
CA PHE A 69 -14.68 -5.79 22.25
C PHE A 69 -15.97 -4.98 22.31
N THR A 70 -15.96 -3.95 23.14
CA THR A 70 -17.14 -3.11 23.43
C THR A 70 -17.24 -1.85 22.57
N GLY A 71 -16.24 -1.57 21.73
CA GLY A 71 -16.19 -0.38 20.88
C GLY A 71 -17.06 -0.50 19.64
N ASN A 72 -18.07 0.37 19.53
CA ASN A 72 -18.88 0.55 18.32
C ASN A 72 -18.40 1.76 17.52
N PHE A 73 -18.12 1.55 16.23
CA PHE A 73 -17.71 2.63 15.32
C PHE A 73 -18.92 3.36 14.74
N ASN A 74 -18.93 4.69 14.90
CA ASN A 74 -19.80 5.58 14.14
C ASN A 74 -18.97 6.25 13.04
N ILE A 75 -19.46 6.14 11.80
CA ILE A 75 -18.75 6.65 10.62
C ILE A 75 -19.64 7.67 9.93
N THR A 76 -19.10 8.86 9.68
CA THR A 76 -19.74 9.90 8.87
C THR A 76 -18.90 10.13 7.62
N VAL A 77 -19.49 9.87 6.45
CA VAL A 77 -18.90 10.17 5.14
C VAL A 77 -19.58 11.41 4.58
N THR A 78 -18.80 12.46 4.36
CA THR A 78 -19.27 13.72 3.78
C THR A 78 -18.56 13.93 2.45
N ALA A 79 -19.33 14.13 1.38
CA ALA A 79 -18.82 14.56 0.09
C ALA A 79 -18.92 16.09 -0.01
N LEU A 80 -17.81 16.74 -0.35
CA LEU A 80 -17.74 18.19 -0.57
C LEU A 80 -17.53 18.44 -2.06
N TYR A 81 -18.43 19.22 -2.66
CA TYR A 81 -18.37 19.61 -4.07
C TYR A 81 -18.00 21.08 -4.15
N TYR A 82 -16.98 21.40 -4.95
CA TYR A 82 -16.48 22.75 -5.16
C TYR A 82 -16.74 23.13 -6.63
N ASP A 83 -17.22 24.36 -6.84
CA ASP A 83 -17.37 24.98 -8.17
C ASP A 83 -16.35 26.12 -8.28
N ASP A 84 -15.08 25.73 -8.41
CA ASP A 84 -13.93 26.64 -8.52
C ASP A 84 -13.79 27.25 -9.91
N HIS A 85 -14.66 26.88 -10.87
CA HIS A 85 -14.61 27.26 -12.28
C HIS A 85 -13.29 26.86 -12.97
N ASP A 86 -12.49 25.97 -12.36
CA ASP A 86 -11.29 25.44 -12.96
C ASP A 86 -11.67 24.40 -14.03
N THR A 87 -10.86 24.34 -15.09
CA THR A 87 -11.09 23.39 -16.18
C THR A 87 -10.39 22.08 -15.88
N PHE A 88 -11.16 21.06 -15.51
CA PHE A 88 -10.69 19.69 -15.32
C PHE A 88 -11.17 18.78 -16.46
N THR A 89 -10.36 17.77 -16.76
CA THR A 89 -10.63 16.71 -17.73
C THR A 89 -10.61 15.35 -17.02
N PRO A 90 -11.47 15.08 -16.02
CA PRO A 90 -11.53 13.76 -15.41
C PRO A 90 -11.94 12.70 -16.44
N ALA A 91 -11.71 11.42 -16.12
CA ALA A 91 -12.17 10.32 -16.96
C ALA A 91 -13.69 10.39 -17.18
N ASP A 92 -14.14 10.03 -18.38
CA ASP A 92 -15.56 10.02 -18.77
C ASP A 92 -16.29 8.81 -18.20
N THR A 93 -15.58 7.70 -18.00
CA THR A 93 -16.12 6.45 -17.48
C THR A 93 -15.09 5.74 -16.62
N ILE A 94 -15.56 5.08 -15.56
CA ILE A 94 -14.75 4.26 -14.68
C ILE A 94 -15.37 2.86 -14.61
N LEU A 95 -14.61 1.84 -14.99
CA LEU A 95 -15.04 0.43 -14.97
C LEU A 95 -14.34 -0.31 -13.82
N PRO A 96 -15.03 -1.19 -13.06
CA PRO A 96 -14.43 -1.91 -11.95
C PRO A 96 -13.64 -3.14 -12.40
N ILE A 97 -12.56 -3.44 -11.68
CA ILE A 97 -11.94 -4.77 -11.62
C ILE A 97 -12.23 -5.31 -10.20
N SER A 98 -13.39 -5.95 -10.04
CA SER A 98 -13.94 -6.32 -8.74
C SER A 98 -14.89 -7.53 -8.87
N ALA A 99 -15.43 -8.02 -7.75
CA ALA A 99 -16.36 -9.15 -7.72
C ALA A 99 -17.81 -8.80 -8.13
N GLU A 100 -18.09 -7.54 -8.43
CA GLU A 100 -19.41 -7.04 -8.84
C GLU A 100 -20.59 -7.41 -7.90
N LEU A 101 -20.39 -7.32 -6.59
CA LEU A 101 -21.33 -7.75 -5.56
C LEU A 101 -22.27 -6.63 -5.04
N SER A 102 -22.20 -5.42 -5.59
CA SER A 102 -22.99 -4.28 -5.12
C SER A 102 -24.50 -4.51 -5.21
N SER A 103 -24.95 -5.28 -6.21
CA SER A 103 -26.35 -5.68 -6.39
C SER A 103 -26.89 -6.48 -5.19
N SER A 104 -26.00 -7.19 -4.49
CA SER A 104 -26.27 -7.97 -3.28
C SER A 104 -25.96 -7.21 -1.98
N ASN A 105 -25.72 -5.89 -2.05
CA ASN A 105 -25.36 -5.03 -0.92
C ASN A 105 -24.09 -5.48 -0.17
N LYS A 106 -23.08 -5.97 -0.89
CA LYS A 106 -21.77 -6.35 -0.35
C LYS A 106 -20.67 -5.57 -1.04
N SER A 107 -19.54 -5.37 -0.36
CA SER A 107 -18.34 -4.86 -1.04
C SER A 107 -17.88 -5.85 -2.12
N SER A 108 -17.26 -5.32 -3.15
CA SER A 108 -16.83 -6.09 -4.33
C SER A 108 -15.34 -6.44 -4.28
N VAL A 109 -14.73 -6.35 -3.11
CA VAL A 109 -13.32 -6.66 -2.89
C VAL A 109 -13.06 -8.16 -3.04
N ILE A 110 -11.87 -8.52 -3.51
CA ILE A 110 -11.48 -9.91 -3.73
C ILE A 110 -10.30 -10.25 -2.83
N SER A 111 -10.37 -11.38 -2.13
CA SER A 111 -9.24 -11.90 -1.35
C SER A 111 -8.46 -12.92 -2.17
N LEU A 112 -7.16 -12.74 -2.35
CA LEU A 112 -6.25 -13.66 -3.01
C LEU A 112 -5.38 -14.41 -1.97
N PRO A 113 -4.94 -15.65 -2.28
CA PRO A 113 -5.17 -16.41 -3.51
C PRO A 113 -6.50 -17.19 -3.53
N ASP A 114 -7.33 -17.08 -2.49
CA ASP A 114 -8.56 -17.89 -2.35
C ASP A 114 -9.68 -17.54 -3.35
N GLY A 115 -9.68 -16.30 -3.83
CA GLY A 115 -10.62 -15.78 -4.82
C GLY A 115 -10.06 -15.75 -6.25
N ASN A 116 -10.88 -15.28 -7.19
CA ASN A 116 -10.49 -15.07 -8.57
C ASN A 116 -10.65 -13.60 -8.94
N ALA A 117 -9.55 -12.88 -9.10
CA ALA A 117 -9.56 -11.46 -9.48
C ALA A 117 -9.48 -11.26 -11.00
N SER A 118 -10.27 -12.04 -11.75
CA SER A 118 -10.37 -11.97 -13.21
C SER A 118 -11.76 -11.51 -13.63
N VAL A 119 -11.81 -10.45 -14.44
CA VAL A 119 -13.04 -9.86 -14.96
C VAL A 119 -12.99 -9.72 -16.49
N ALA A 120 -14.15 -9.78 -17.13
CA ALA A 120 -14.29 -9.63 -18.58
C ALA A 120 -14.90 -8.25 -18.89
N ILE A 121 -14.16 -7.40 -19.59
CA ILE A 121 -14.52 -6.00 -19.83
C ILE A 121 -14.67 -5.76 -21.33
N ASN A 122 -15.76 -5.10 -21.71
CA ASN A 122 -15.96 -4.58 -23.06
C ASN A 122 -15.72 -3.07 -23.03
N PHE A 123 -14.73 -2.60 -23.78
CA PHE A 123 -14.37 -1.18 -23.82
C PHE A 123 -15.28 -0.43 -24.81
N PRO A 124 -15.57 0.86 -24.55
CA PRO A 124 -15.98 1.78 -25.60
C PRO A 124 -14.96 1.75 -26.74
N ARG A 125 -15.42 1.80 -27.99
CA ARG A 125 -14.52 1.69 -29.15
C ARG A 125 -13.66 2.93 -29.38
N ASN A 126 -13.99 4.07 -28.78
CA ASN A 126 -13.36 5.37 -29.01
C ASN A 126 -12.58 5.89 -27.79
N VAL A 127 -11.91 5.02 -27.03
CA VAL A 127 -11.10 5.45 -25.87
C VAL A 127 -9.78 6.06 -26.35
N GLU A 128 -9.39 7.24 -25.84
CA GLU A 128 -8.11 7.89 -26.16
C GLU A 128 -7.01 7.71 -25.10
N ARG A 129 -7.40 7.60 -23.82
CA ARG A 129 -6.51 7.29 -22.69
C ARG A 129 -7.15 6.28 -21.78
N ALA A 130 -6.35 5.38 -21.22
CA ALA A 130 -6.83 4.45 -20.20
C ALA A 130 -5.77 4.20 -19.13
N VAL A 131 -6.19 4.24 -17.87
CA VAL A 131 -5.33 4.02 -16.70
C VAL A 131 -6.03 3.05 -15.75
N VAL A 132 -5.29 2.07 -15.25
CA VAL A 132 -5.78 1.19 -14.18
C VAL A 132 -5.19 1.66 -12.86
N SER A 133 -6.04 1.90 -11.87
CA SER A 133 -5.64 2.13 -10.48
C SER A 133 -5.97 0.91 -9.62
N ILE A 134 -5.01 0.41 -8.86
CA ILE A 134 -5.13 -0.82 -8.06
C ILE A 134 -4.94 -0.48 -6.58
N ILE A 135 -5.82 -1.02 -5.74
CA ILE A 135 -5.65 -1.07 -4.28
C ILE A 135 -5.40 -2.52 -3.91
N ALA A 136 -4.27 -2.78 -3.25
CA ALA A 136 -3.89 -4.09 -2.77
C ALA A 136 -3.32 -3.99 -1.35
N SER A 137 -3.82 -4.81 -0.43
CA SER A 137 -3.34 -4.86 0.95
C SER A 137 -3.29 -6.28 1.47
N GLY A 138 -2.14 -6.65 2.04
CA GLY A 138 -2.02 -7.86 2.85
C GLY A 138 -2.64 -7.60 4.23
N ASN A 139 -3.44 -8.54 4.71
CA ASN A 139 -4.12 -8.48 6.00
C ASN A 139 -4.05 -9.87 6.65
N GLY A 140 -4.37 -10.01 7.94
CA GLY A 140 -4.41 -11.32 8.60
C GLY A 140 -3.08 -12.07 8.48
N ALA A 141 -3.05 -13.22 7.79
CA ALA A 141 -1.84 -14.00 7.57
C ALA A 141 -0.74 -13.24 6.79
N GLU A 142 -1.15 -12.21 6.04
CA GLU A 142 -0.29 -11.36 5.23
C GLU A 142 -0.25 -9.93 5.80
N GLU A 143 -0.49 -9.71 7.09
CA GLU A 143 -0.37 -8.35 7.67
C GLU A 143 1.10 -7.89 7.80
N PHE A 144 1.98 -8.84 8.11
CA PHE A 144 3.41 -8.60 8.34
C PHE A 144 4.31 -9.27 7.30
N TRP A 145 3.80 -9.49 6.08
CA TRP A 145 4.47 -10.28 5.03
C TRP A 145 5.94 -9.91 4.78
N PHE A 146 6.34 -8.66 5.04
CA PHE A 146 7.71 -8.16 4.87
C PHE A 146 8.73 -8.72 5.87
N THR A 147 8.28 -9.41 6.93
CA THR A 147 9.12 -10.12 7.92
C THR A 147 9.23 -11.62 7.63
N ASN A 148 8.57 -12.11 6.57
CA ASN A 148 8.53 -13.54 6.27
C ASN A 148 9.84 -14.00 5.62
N VAL A 149 10.15 -15.29 5.79
CA VAL A 149 11.28 -15.97 5.14
C VAL A 149 10.78 -16.87 4.00
N PRO A 150 11.63 -17.26 3.02
CA PRO A 150 11.22 -18.30 2.07
C PRO A 150 10.79 -19.58 2.79
N THR A 151 9.75 -20.23 2.27
CA THR A 151 9.02 -21.31 2.98
C THR A 151 9.93 -22.43 3.45
N GLU A 152 11.00 -22.77 2.73
CA GLU A 152 11.96 -23.79 3.13
C GLU A 152 12.74 -23.47 4.41
N TYR A 153 12.69 -22.21 4.89
CA TYR A 153 13.30 -21.77 6.14
C TYR A 153 12.29 -21.56 7.27
N GLU A 154 10.98 -21.70 7.06
CA GLU A 154 9.97 -21.43 8.09
C GLU A 154 10.15 -22.32 9.34
N ASP A 155 10.60 -23.56 9.13
CA ASP A 155 10.84 -24.52 10.21
C ASP A 155 12.28 -24.46 10.78
N THR A 156 13.09 -23.44 10.45
CA THR A 156 14.51 -23.37 10.84
C THR A 156 14.72 -23.56 12.35
N PHE A 157 13.80 -23.06 13.18
CA PHE A 157 13.87 -23.18 14.64
C PHE A 157 12.90 -24.19 15.25
N ASN A 158 12.21 -25.00 14.44
CA ASN A 158 11.19 -25.98 14.84
C ASN A 158 10.14 -25.38 15.80
N ASN A 159 9.65 -24.17 15.48
CA ASN A 159 8.63 -23.45 16.23
C ASN A 159 7.86 -22.50 15.30
N THR A 160 6.94 -21.70 15.84
CA THR A 160 6.05 -20.83 15.07
C THR A 160 6.45 -19.34 15.13
N ALA A 161 7.74 -19.03 15.33
CA ALA A 161 8.20 -17.65 15.48
C ALA A 161 8.44 -16.94 14.15
N ILE A 162 8.72 -17.69 13.09
CA ILE A 162 8.95 -17.18 11.73
C ILE A 162 7.92 -17.79 10.77
N TYR A 163 7.56 -17.06 9.72
CA TYR A 163 6.51 -17.44 8.77
C TYR A 163 7.07 -17.54 7.34
N GLY A 164 6.52 -18.46 6.54
CA GLY A 164 6.92 -18.71 5.16
C GLY A 164 6.37 -17.71 4.12
N TYR A 165 6.45 -18.09 2.83
CA TYR A 165 6.05 -17.29 1.65
C TYR A 165 6.95 -16.11 1.28
N SER A 166 8.15 -16.00 1.85
CA SER A 166 9.15 -14.93 1.59
C SER A 166 8.70 -13.52 1.96
N SER A 167 9.65 -12.57 2.03
CA SER A 167 9.37 -11.16 2.28
C SER A 167 8.96 -10.36 1.03
N PHE A 168 8.99 -10.96 -0.16
CA PHE A 168 8.77 -10.26 -1.42
C PHE A 168 7.33 -10.41 -1.92
N ARG A 169 6.73 -9.31 -2.43
CA ARG A 169 5.39 -9.31 -3.01
C ARG A 169 5.36 -8.52 -4.31
N GLU A 170 4.78 -9.10 -5.35
CA GLU A 170 4.47 -8.44 -6.62
C GLU A 170 2.97 -8.54 -6.91
N VAL A 171 2.29 -7.40 -6.97
CA VAL A 171 0.91 -7.31 -7.44
C VAL A 171 0.93 -7.04 -8.94
N GLN A 172 0.28 -7.90 -9.72
CA GLN A 172 0.31 -7.87 -11.19
C GLN A 172 -1.03 -7.46 -11.75
N LEU A 173 -1.00 -6.68 -12.83
CA LEU A 173 -2.11 -6.50 -13.76
C LEU A 173 -1.82 -7.28 -15.04
N LEU A 174 -2.73 -8.16 -15.43
CA LEU A 174 -2.68 -8.88 -16.70
C LEU A 174 -3.85 -8.45 -17.58
N ILE A 175 -3.58 -8.26 -18.87
CA ILE A 175 -4.57 -8.03 -19.93
C ILE A 175 -4.46 -9.20 -20.90
N ASP A 176 -5.54 -9.97 -21.06
CA ASP A 176 -5.59 -11.20 -21.87
C ASP A 176 -4.45 -12.19 -21.56
N GLY A 177 -4.12 -12.30 -20.27
CA GLY A 177 -3.05 -13.19 -19.78
C GLY A 177 -1.62 -12.67 -19.98
N VAL A 178 -1.44 -11.47 -20.53
CA VAL A 178 -0.15 -10.81 -20.68
C VAL A 178 0.01 -9.74 -19.61
N LEU A 179 1.14 -9.73 -18.91
CA LEU A 179 1.43 -8.71 -17.91
C LEU A 179 1.44 -7.30 -18.54
N ALA A 180 0.65 -6.38 -17.99
CA ALA A 180 0.59 -4.97 -18.39
C ALA A 180 1.35 -4.05 -17.43
N GLY A 181 1.49 -4.44 -16.17
CA GLY A 181 2.26 -3.71 -15.17
C GLY A 181 2.36 -4.48 -13.85
N ALA A 182 3.30 -4.07 -13.01
CA ALA A 182 3.58 -4.69 -11.73
C ALA A 182 3.78 -3.64 -10.63
N ILE A 183 3.41 -3.99 -9.40
CA ILE A 183 3.49 -3.13 -8.22
C ILE A 183 4.25 -3.89 -7.14
N TRP A 184 5.29 -3.27 -6.61
CA TRP A 184 5.96 -3.72 -5.38
C TRP A 184 5.47 -2.82 -4.25
N PRO A 185 4.53 -3.30 -3.42
CA PRO A 185 3.74 -2.44 -2.56
C PRO A 185 4.58 -1.81 -1.44
N PHE A 186 4.17 -0.60 -1.03
CA PHE A 186 4.67 -0.01 0.21
C PHE A 186 4.24 -0.90 1.39
N PRO A 187 5.15 -1.24 2.33
CA PRO A 187 4.82 -2.01 3.52
C PRO A 187 4.01 -1.16 4.50
N THR A 188 2.70 -1.11 4.28
CA THR A 188 1.75 -0.47 5.19
C THR A 188 1.80 -1.20 6.53
N VAL A 189 1.92 -0.42 7.61
CA VAL A 189 1.75 -0.95 8.97
C VAL A 189 0.46 -0.34 9.50
N PHE A 190 -0.52 -1.21 9.77
CA PHE A 190 -1.81 -0.80 10.30
C PHE A 190 -1.67 -0.29 11.73
N THR A 191 -2.70 0.39 12.20
CA THR A 191 -2.71 1.07 13.51
C THR A 191 -2.55 0.10 14.68
N GLY A 192 -2.86 -1.19 14.53
CA GLY A 192 -2.57 -2.22 15.55
C GLY A 192 -1.32 -3.07 15.28
N GLY A 193 -0.66 -2.88 14.13
CA GLY A 193 0.39 -3.77 13.66
C GLY A 193 1.68 -3.68 14.49
N ILE A 194 2.44 -4.78 14.62
CA ILE A 194 3.65 -4.89 15.46
C ILE A 194 3.36 -4.69 16.96
N SER A 195 2.97 -3.49 17.36
CA SER A 195 2.59 -3.12 18.71
C SER A 195 1.64 -1.91 18.69
N PRO A 196 0.55 -1.91 19.46
CA PRO A 196 -0.32 -0.75 19.62
C PRO A 196 0.42 0.53 20.00
N GLY A 197 1.47 0.42 20.83
CA GLY A 197 2.20 1.58 21.36
C GLY A 197 3.05 2.34 20.36
N LEU A 198 3.19 1.85 19.13
CA LEU A 198 3.87 2.56 18.04
C LEU A 198 2.95 3.53 17.29
N TRP A 199 1.62 3.40 17.42
CA TRP A 199 0.69 4.02 16.46
C TRP A 199 -0.32 4.99 17.08
N VAL A 200 -0.05 5.44 18.30
CA VAL A 200 -0.96 6.29 19.07
C VAL A 200 -0.25 7.59 19.50
N PRO A 201 -0.80 8.78 19.17
CA PRO A 201 -1.87 9.06 18.22
C PRO A 201 -1.36 9.18 16.76
N ILE A 202 -0.06 9.04 16.52
CA ILE A 202 0.53 9.09 15.17
C ILE A 202 0.42 7.70 14.54
N VAL A 203 -0.47 7.56 13.56
CA VAL A 203 -0.66 6.30 12.85
C VAL A 203 0.39 6.05 11.77
N GLY A 204 0.42 4.83 11.26
CA GLY A 204 1.29 4.48 10.16
C GLY A 204 1.05 5.32 8.90
N VAL A 205 2.12 5.56 8.12
CA VAL A 205 2.03 6.24 6.81
C VAL A 205 0.98 5.54 5.94
N ASP A 206 0.05 6.32 5.40
CA ASP A 206 -1.10 5.89 4.57
C ASP A 206 -2.13 4.96 5.27
N ALA A 207 -2.06 4.74 6.59
CA ALA A 207 -2.98 3.82 7.27
C ALA A 207 -4.47 4.22 7.13
N TYR A 208 -4.76 5.51 7.02
CA TYR A 208 -6.13 6.01 6.85
C TYR A 208 -6.58 6.21 5.39
N ASP A 209 -5.67 6.14 4.42
CA ASP A 209 -5.97 6.12 2.99
C ASP A 209 -4.92 5.26 2.29
N LEU A 210 -5.21 3.97 2.21
CA LEU A 210 -4.25 3.00 1.69
C LEU A 210 -3.88 3.34 0.23
N PRO A 211 -2.60 3.12 -0.14
CA PRO A 211 -2.07 3.61 -1.41
C PRO A 211 -2.75 2.95 -2.60
N ASN A 212 -3.00 3.78 -3.61
CA ASN A 212 -3.42 3.36 -4.94
C ASN A 212 -2.19 3.34 -5.86
N PHE A 213 -2.15 2.41 -6.79
CA PHE A 213 -1.06 2.29 -7.76
C PHE A 213 -1.60 2.33 -9.17
N GLU A 214 -0.99 3.15 -10.01
CA GLU A 214 -1.50 3.47 -11.34
C GLU A 214 -0.62 2.85 -12.43
N ILE A 215 -1.27 2.26 -13.43
CA ILE A 215 -0.64 1.67 -14.62
C ILE A 215 -1.29 2.31 -15.86
N ASP A 216 -0.48 2.97 -16.69
CA ASP A 216 -0.96 3.49 -17.98
C ASP A 216 -1.14 2.33 -18.96
N ILE A 217 -2.38 2.02 -19.30
CA ILE A 217 -2.73 0.98 -20.26
C ILE A 217 -3.05 1.56 -21.65
N SER A 218 -2.81 2.85 -21.89
CA SER A 218 -3.00 3.48 -23.20
C SER A 218 -2.27 2.77 -24.36
N PRO A 219 -1.07 2.17 -24.17
CA PRO A 219 -0.43 1.35 -25.22
C PRO A 219 -1.25 0.11 -25.65
N TRP A 220 -2.29 -0.26 -24.91
CA TRP A 220 -3.14 -1.41 -25.21
C TRP A 220 -4.41 -1.05 -25.98
N LEU A 221 -4.68 0.25 -26.21
CA LEU A 221 -5.96 0.70 -26.77
C LEU A 221 -6.24 0.16 -28.18
N GLY A 222 -5.21 -0.12 -28.97
CA GLY A 222 -5.39 -0.75 -30.29
C GLY A 222 -5.99 -2.15 -30.21
N LEU A 223 -5.69 -2.89 -29.13
CA LEU A 223 -6.32 -4.17 -28.80
C LEU A 223 -7.69 -3.92 -28.15
N LEU A 224 -7.72 -3.14 -27.06
CA LEU A 224 -8.90 -2.99 -26.21
C LEU A 224 -10.11 -2.36 -26.92
N CYS A 225 -9.88 -1.52 -27.95
CA CYS A 225 -10.95 -0.84 -28.69
C CYS A 225 -11.42 -1.59 -29.96
N ASP A 226 -11.06 -2.87 -30.12
CA ASP A 226 -11.53 -3.70 -31.25
C ASP A 226 -13.03 -4.05 -31.14
N GLY A 227 -13.59 -3.84 -29.95
CA GLY A 227 -14.97 -4.04 -29.51
C GLY A 227 -15.35 -5.51 -29.32
N GLU A 228 -14.35 -6.35 -29.07
CA GLU A 228 -14.47 -7.63 -28.39
C GLU A 228 -14.35 -7.45 -26.87
N THR A 229 -14.53 -8.53 -26.13
CA THR A 229 -14.38 -8.54 -24.67
C THR A 229 -12.99 -9.01 -24.28
N HIS A 230 -12.33 -8.26 -23.40
CA HIS A 230 -10.97 -8.56 -22.92
C HIS A 230 -10.97 -8.94 -21.44
N THR A 231 -10.02 -9.78 -21.05
CA THR A 231 -9.86 -10.22 -19.66
C THR A 231 -8.84 -9.35 -18.93
N PHE A 232 -9.24 -8.80 -17.79
CA PHE A 232 -8.35 -8.14 -16.85
C PHE A 232 -8.20 -9.03 -15.61
N GLU A 233 -6.97 -9.31 -15.21
CA GLU A 233 -6.69 -10.18 -14.06
C GLU A 233 -5.69 -9.52 -13.10
N LEU A 234 -5.98 -9.55 -11.81
CA LEU A 234 -5.05 -9.18 -10.74
C LEU A 234 -4.46 -10.43 -10.10
N LYS A 235 -3.14 -10.43 -9.86
CA LYS A 235 -2.46 -11.47 -9.08
C LYS A 235 -1.61 -10.86 -7.98
N VAL A 236 -1.39 -11.62 -6.91
CA VAL A 236 -0.35 -11.34 -5.93
C VAL A 236 0.60 -12.53 -5.92
N MET A 237 1.88 -12.25 -6.14
CA MET A 237 2.94 -13.23 -6.30
C MET A 237 4.02 -13.04 -5.24
N GLY A 238 4.55 -14.13 -4.70
CA GLY A 238 5.68 -14.16 -3.79
C GLY A 238 6.99 -14.57 -4.49
N TYR A 239 8.08 -14.69 -3.74
CA TYR A 239 9.28 -15.41 -4.20
C TYR A 239 9.15 -16.91 -3.89
N ASP A 240 9.60 -17.75 -4.83
CA ASP A 240 9.78 -19.19 -4.67
C ASP A 240 11.28 -19.54 -4.69
N SER A 241 11.66 -20.57 -3.93
CA SER A 241 13.04 -21.04 -3.75
C SER A 241 13.75 -21.43 -5.06
N ASN A 242 13.00 -21.70 -6.14
CA ASN A 242 13.56 -21.93 -7.47
C ASN A 242 13.93 -20.64 -8.22
N ALA A 243 13.99 -19.50 -7.53
CA ALA A 243 14.28 -18.17 -8.08
C ALA A 243 13.26 -17.74 -9.14
N VAL A 244 11.98 -17.99 -8.86
CA VAL A 244 10.83 -17.62 -9.70
C VAL A 244 9.73 -16.98 -8.86
N LEU A 245 8.71 -16.43 -9.52
CA LEU A 245 7.49 -15.99 -8.84
C LEU A 245 6.70 -17.20 -8.34
N GLY A 246 6.32 -17.17 -7.07
CA GLY A 246 5.56 -18.20 -6.37
C GLY A 246 4.24 -17.69 -5.81
N THR A 247 3.63 -18.51 -4.96
CA THR A 247 2.40 -18.17 -4.24
C THR A 247 2.67 -17.26 -3.04
N VAL A 248 1.59 -16.70 -2.48
CA VAL A 248 1.56 -15.97 -1.21
C VAL A 248 0.62 -16.68 -0.22
N GLY A 249 0.62 -16.25 1.04
CA GLY A 249 -0.41 -16.59 2.01
C GLY A 249 -1.76 -15.93 1.72
N SER A 250 -2.78 -16.29 2.49
CA SER A 250 -4.15 -15.79 2.33
C SER A 250 -4.30 -14.32 2.74
N ASN A 251 -5.45 -13.72 2.39
CA ASN A 251 -5.88 -12.39 2.82
C ASN A 251 -5.15 -11.21 2.15
N TRP A 252 -4.79 -11.36 0.87
CA TRP A 252 -4.52 -10.22 0.01
C TRP A 252 -5.81 -9.65 -0.57
N TRP A 253 -6.29 -8.53 -0.03
CA TRP A 253 -7.48 -7.85 -0.52
C TRP A 253 -7.12 -6.99 -1.72
N VAL A 254 -7.76 -7.22 -2.87
CA VAL A 254 -7.47 -6.52 -4.13
C VAL A 254 -8.74 -6.01 -4.80
N SER A 255 -8.60 -4.87 -5.47
CA SER A 255 -9.59 -4.27 -6.36
C SER A 255 -8.89 -3.34 -7.34
N GLY A 256 -9.46 -3.14 -8.52
CA GLY A 256 -8.98 -2.17 -9.49
C GLY A 256 -10.09 -1.29 -10.06
N SER A 257 -9.69 -0.16 -10.64
CA SER A 257 -10.56 0.78 -11.34
C SER A 257 -9.90 1.19 -12.65
N ILE A 258 -10.62 1.04 -13.77
CA ILE A 258 -10.16 1.41 -15.11
C ILE A 258 -10.77 2.77 -15.46
N PHE A 259 -9.95 3.81 -15.50
CA PHE A 259 -10.32 5.16 -15.87
C PHE A 259 -10.16 5.33 -17.38
N LEU A 260 -11.22 5.76 -18.07
CA LEU A 260 -11.27 5.90 -19.52
C LEU A 260 -11.58 7.34 -19.91
N TRP A 261 -10.75 7.92 -20.77
CA TRP A 261 -11.03 9.18 -21.47
C TRP A 261 -11.42 8.85 -22.91
N LEU A 262 -12.51 9.43 -23.40
CA LEU A 262 -13.08 9.14 -24.70
C LEU A 262 -12.72 10.21 -25.73
N ASP A 263 -12.50 9.76 -26.96
CA ASP A 263 -12.40 10.61 -28.14
C ASP A 263 -13.81 10.97 -28.63
N ASP A 264 -14.30 12.13 -28.22
CA ASP A 264 -15.64 12.64 -28.57
C ASP A 264 -15.88 12.79 -30.08
N SER A 265 -14.81 13.00 -30.87
CA SER A 265 -14.90 13.21 -32.31
C SER A 265 -14.65 11.94 -33.12
N GLY A 266 -14.16 10.87 -32.47
CA GLY A 266 -13.84 9.60 -33.09
C GLY A 266 -14.89 8.52 -32.83
N ASN A 267 -15.04 7.60 -33.79
CA ASN A 267 -15.91 6.44 -33.62
C ASN A 267 -15.15 5.17 -33.23
N GLN A 268 -13.83 5.14 -33.48
CA GLN A 268 -13.00 3.99 -33.16
C GLN A 268 -11.53 4.40 -33.01
N THR A 269 -10.93 4.01 -31.89
CA THR A 269 -9.49 4.03 -31.65
C THR A 269 -8.87 2.77 -32.25
N SER A 270 -7.77 2.93 -32.96
CA SER A 270 -6.99 1.82 -33.53
C SER A 270 -5.52 1.95 -33.13
N GLY A 271 -4.73 0.90 -33.29
CA GLY A 271 -3.32 0.96 -32.97
C GLY A 271 -2.46 -0.01 -33.75
N SER A 272 -1.15 0.22 -33.70
CA SER A 272 -0.16 -0.77 -34.13
C SER A 272 -0.21 -2.01 -33.23
N ILE A 273 0.48 -3.07 -33.64
CA ILE A 273 0.79 -4.17 -32.73
C ILE A 273 1.59 -3.60 -31.54
N ILE A 274 1.23 -4.01 -30.33
CA ILE A 274 1.91 -3.59 -29.11
C ILE A 274 3.29 -4.25 -29.00
N GLU A 275 4.33 -3.42 -28.84
CA GLU A 275 5.69 -3.87 -28.53
C GLU A 275 5.81 -4.02 -27.01
N SER A 276 5.81 -5.26 -26.53
CA SER A 276 5.84 -5.58 -25.10
C SER A 276 7.13 -6.29 -24.71
N ARG A 277 7.76 -5.85 -23.62
CA ARG A 277 8.89 -6.52 -22.97
C ARG A 277 8.55 -6.75 -21.50
N THR A 278 8.29 -7.99 -21.13
CA THR A 278 7.83 -8.37 -19.79
C THR A 278 8.61 -9.57 -19.23
N PRO A 279 9.94 -9.50 -19.11
CA PRO A 279 10.72 -10.58 -18.51
C PRO A 279 10.22 -10.87 -17.09
N ILE A 280 10.36 -12.13 -16.66
CA ILE A 280 10.19 -12.48 -15.24
C ILE A 280 11.23 -11.75 -14.39
N PRO A 281 10.93 -11.43 -13.12
CA PRO A 281 11.90 -10.80 -12.23
C PRO A 281 13.10 -11.71 -12.00
N VAL A 282 14.27 -11.10 -11.85
CA VAL A 282 15.50 -11.79 -11.46
C VAL A 282 15.60 -11.76 -9.94
N PHE A 283 15.86 -12.92 -9.35
CA PHE A 283 16.04 -13.06 -7.90
C PHE A 283 17.44 -13.55 -7.58
N GLU A 284 18.01 -13.02 -6.49
CA GLU A 284 19.21 -13.53 -5.85
C GLU A 284 18.90 -13.76 -4.38
N PHE A 285 19.18 -14.96 -3.86
CA PHE A 285 18.90 -15.32 -2.48
C PHE A 285 20.13 -15.92 -1.82
N SER A 286 20.43 -15.45 -0.61
CA SER A 286 21.52 -15.94 0.24
C SER A 286 21.00 -16.23 1.65
N HIS A 287 21.59 -17.23 2.32
CA HIS A 287 21.29 -17.52 3.71
C HIS A 287 22.52 -18.01 4.47
N ILE A 288 22.51 -17.85 5.79
CA ILE A 288 23.47 -18.42 6.73
C ILE A 288 22.70 -18.97 7.92
N ILE A 289 22.97 -20.23 8.29
CA ILE A 289 22.46 -20.84 9.52
C ILE A 289 23.64 -21.18 10.41
N SER A 290 23.63 -20.67 11.65
CA SER A 290 24.58 -21.09 12.67
C SER A 290 23.95 -22.09 13.62
N THR A 291 24.76 -22.99 14.16
CA THR A 291 24.30 -24.02 15.11
C THR A 291 25.03 -23.92 16.45
N ALA A 292 24.32 -24.17 17.53
CA ALA A 292 24.85 -24.30 18.87
C ALA A 292 24.19 -25.51 19.55
N MET A 293 25.00 -26.39 20.16
CA MET A 293 24.51 -27.62 20.80
C MET A 293 23.60 -28.46 19.89
N GLU A 294 24.02 -28.64 18.62
CA GLU A 294 23.28 -29.41 17.60
C GLU A 294 21.90 -28.84 17.20
N LEU A 295 21.59 -27.60 17.60
CA LEU A 295 20.36 -26.89 17.23
C LEU A 295 20.70 -25.61 16.47
N ASN A 296 19.85 -25.23 15.51
CA ASN A 296 19.95 -23.95 14.82
C ASN A 296 19.80 -22.81 15.84
N SER A 297 20.80 -21.94 15.92
CA SER A 297 20.85 -20.82 16.86
C SER A 297 20.50 -19.50 16.20
N THR A 298 20.90 -19.31 14.93
CA THR A 298 20.61 -18.10 14.15
C THR A 298 20.25 -18.45 12.71
N LEU A 299 19.49 -17.54 12.06
CA LEU A 299 19.18 -17.57 10.65
C LEU A 299 19.37 -16.16 10.10
N TRP A 300 20.27 -16.00 9.13
CA TRP A 300 20.40 -14.77 8.35
C TRP A 300 19.95 -15.06 6.93
N VAL A 301 19.15 -14.18 6.35
CA VAL A 301 18.68 -14.29 4.96
C VAL A 301 18.77 -12.95 4.24
N GLU A 302 19.04 -13.01 2.95
CA GLU A 302 19.05 -11.86 2.05
C GLU A 302 18.35 -12.25 0.74
N LEU A 303 17.36 -11.45 0.35
CA LEU A 303 16.61 -11.59 -0.90
C LEU A 303 16.70 -10.29 -1.70
N LEU A 304 17.26 -10.38 -2.91
CA LEU A 304 17.26 -9.31 -3.89
C LEU A 304 16.31 -9.65 -5.04
N ALA A 305 15.62 -8.64 -5.55
CA ALA A 305 14.83 -8.75 -6.78
C ALA A 305 15.06 -7.55 -7.71
N LYS A 306 15.01 -7.81 -9.02
CA LYS A 306 15.00 -6.78 -10.05
C LYS A 306 14.01 -7.11 -11.16
N ARG A 307 13.26 -6.10 -11.62
CA ARG A 307 12.32 -6.22 -12.75
C ARG A 307 12.37 -4.99 -13.64
N ASP A 308 12.35 -5.20 -14.95
CA ASP A 308 12.18 -4.15 -15.96
C ASP A 308 11.08 -4.57 -16.93
N LEU A 309 10.09 -3.71 -17.18
CA LEU A 309 9.05 -3.96 -18.19
C LEU A 309 8.74 -2.72 -19.02
N SER A 310 8.23 -2.93 -20.23
CA SER A 310 7.78 -1.84 -21.11
C SER A 310 6.73 -2.29 -22.11
N HIS A 311 5.84 -1.36 -22.45
CA HIS A 311 4.80 -1.49 -23.46
C HIS A 311 4.77 -0.23 -24.31
N THR A 312 4.87 -0.38 -25.63
CA THR A 312 4.82 0.74 -26.56
C THR A 312 3.95 0.39 -27.76
N SER A 313 3.14 1.35 -28.21
CA SER A 313 2.37 1.21 -29.45
C SER A 313 2.05 2.58 -30.02
N THR A 314 1.84 2.66 -31.34
CA THR A 314 1.22 3.83 -31.96
C THR A 314 -0.31 3.68 -31.90
N ILE A 315 -1.01 4.63 -31.28
CA ILE A 315 -2.47 4.69 -31.20
C ILE A 315 -2.98 5.81 -32.10
N THR A 316 -4.05 5.55 -32.83
CA THR A 316 -4.70 6.50 -33.74
C THR A 316 -6.11 6.77 -33.29
N THR A 317 -6.40 8.04 -33.03
CA THR A 317 -7.71 8.61 -32.69
C THR A 317 -8.10 9.65 -33.74
N SER A 318 -9.21 10.36 -33.55
CA SER A 318 -9.64 11.47 -34.40
C SER A 318 -8.64 12.64 -34.41
N SER A 319 -7.85 12.81 -33.35
CA SER A 319 -6.83 13.85 -33.23
C SER A 319 -5.52 13.51 -33.94
N GLY A 320 -5.33 12.27 -34.40
CA GLY A 320 -4.13 11.81 -35.10
C GLY A 320 -3.53 10.52 -34.51
N SER A 321 -2.32 10.17 -34.98
CA SER A 321 -1.58 9.00 -34.52
C SER A 321 -0.42 9.41 -33.62
N ARG A 322 -0.31 8.77 -32.44
CA ARG A 322 0.72 9.07 -31.41
C ARG A 322 1.30 7.83 -30.76
N ASN A 323 2.53 7.91 -30.30
CA ASN A 323 3.17 6.81 -29.56
C ASN A 323 2.86 6.89 -28.06
N TYR A 324 2.25 5.83 -27.53
CA TYR A 324 2.09 5.64 -26.10
C TYR A 324 3.13 4.67 -25.58
N THR A 325 3.72 5.00 -24.43
CA THR A 325 4.66 4.14 -23.72
C THR A 325 4.29 4.07 -22.25
N TRP A 326 4.38 2.86 -21.69
CA TRP A 326 4.43 2.59 -20.25
C TRP A 326 5.68 1.77 -19.97
N SER A 327 6.49 2.14 -18.98
CA SER A 327 7.62 1.33 -18.55
C SER A 327 7.86 1.42 -17.06
N GLN A 328 8.45 0.36 -16.49
CA GLN A 328 8.82 0.31 -15.09
C GLN A 328 10.20 -0.32 -14.92
N SER A 329 10.97 0.19 -13.96
CA SER A 329 12.21 -0.41 -13.45
C SER A 329 12.10 -0.49 -11.93
N LEU A 330 12.21 -1.70 -11.38
CA LEU A 330 11.93 -2.00 -9.97
C LEU A 330 13.11 -2.74 -9.35
N HIS A 331 13.49 -2.33 -8.14
CA HIS A 331 14.55 -2.97 -7.34
C HIS A 331 14.13 -3.13 -5.88
N TYR A 332 14.50 -4.28 -5.32
CA TYR A 332 14.12 -4.74 -4.00
C TYR A 332 15.32 -5.42 -3.36
N ILE A 333 15.52 -5.14 -2.08
CA ILE A 333 16.40 -5.90 -1.19
C ILE A 333 15.72 -6.03 0.16
N ASN A 334 15.83 -7.20 0.77
CA ASN A 334 15.45 -7.44 2.15
C ASN A 334 16.50 -8.33 2.81
N ILE A 335 16.99 -7.90 3.97
CA ILE A 335 18.00 -8.59 4.77
C ILE A 335 17.40 -8.77 6.15
N GLN A 336 17.38 -10.00 6.66
CA GLN A 336 16.84 -10.35 7.97
C GLN A 336 17.85 -11.17 8.76
N ASN A 337 17.90 -10.95 10.06
CA ASN A 337 18.67 -11.74 11.00
C ASN A 337 17.77 -12.18 12.16
N PHE A 338 17.69 -13.47 12.38
CA PHE A 338 16.92 -14.08 13.46
C PHE A 338 17.83 -14.73 14.47
N THR A 339 17.57 -14.46 15.74
CA THR A 339 18.24 -15.11 16.88
C THR A 339 17.21 -15.59 17.89
N ALA A 340 17.66 -16.07 19.05
CA ALA A 340 16.77 -16.51 20.15
C ALA A 340 15.67 -17.50 19.74
N LYS A 341 15.98 -18.39 18.77
CA LYS A 341 15.04 -19.32 18.13
C LYS A 341 13.93 -18.63 17.31
N GLY A 342 14.26 -17.57 16.59
CA GLY A 342 13.33 -16.81 15.74
C GLY A 342 12.54 -15.73 16.46
N ARG A 343 12.77 -15.57 17.77
CA ARG A 343 12.02 -14.61 18.61
C ARG A 343 12.55 -13.19 18.54
N ASN A 344 13.82 -13.04 18.20
CA ASN A 344 14.44 -11.74 18.00
C ASN A 344 14.77 -11.64 16.52
N GLU A 345 14.48 -10.49 15.94
CA GLU A 345 14.62 -10.21 14.52
C GLU A 345 15.15 -8.80 14.33
N THR A 346 16.11 -8.64 13.43
CA THR A 346 16.41 -7.35 12.81
C THR A 346 16.24 -7.48 11.31
N PHE A 347 15.65 -6.48 10.66
CA PHE A 347 15.61 -6.45 9.21
C PHE A 347 15.71 -5.06 8.59
N TYR A 348 16.15 -5.04 7.34
CA TYR A 348 16.23 -3.88 6.48
C TYR A 348 15.66 -4.27 5.13
N GLN A 349 14.72 -3.46 4.66
CA GLN A 349 14.11 -3.58 3.35
C GLN A 349 14.26 -2.25 2.62
N LEU A 350 14.57 -2.33 1.33
CA LEU A 350 14.48 -1.20 0.41
C LEU A 350 13.74 -1.66 -0.84
N THR A 351 12.60 -1.02 -1.10
CA THR A 351 11.91 -1.12 -2.38
C THR A 351 12.03 0.23 -3.08
N ASN A 352 12.53 0.26 -4.30
CA ASN A 352 12.58 1.48 -5.10
C ASN A 352 12.31 1.18 -6.57
N GLY A 353 11.99 2.24 -7.31
CA GLY A 353 11.77 2.09 -8.73
C GLY A 353 11.43 3.37 -9.43
N THR A 354 11.29 3.25 -10.73
CA THR A 354 10.79 4.29 -11.63
C THR A 354 9.68 3.74 -12.50
N SER A 355 8.71 4.59 -12.82
CA SER A 355 7.72 4.35 -13.87
C SER A 355 7.72 5.51 -14.85
N THR A 356 7.52 5.24 -16.13
CA THR A 356 7.50 6.24 -17.18
C THR A 356 6.25 6.10 -18.03
N PHE A 357 5.57 7.21 -18.33
CA PHE A 357 4.38 7.22 -19.19
C PHE A 357 4.36 8.40 -20.16
N SER A 358 3.58 8.28 -21.24
CA SER A 358 3.43 9.35 -22.24
C SER A 358 2.59 10.52 -21.69
N SER A 359 3.10 11.74 -21.91
CA SER A 359 2.40 13.00 -21.72
C SER A 359 1.20 13.16 -22.67
N LEU A 360 0.51 14.30 -22.62
CA LEU A 360 -0.62 14.60 -23.50
C LEU A 360 -0.21 15.02 -24.91
N ALA A 361 0.97 15.63 -25.09
CA ALA A 361 1.45 16.13 -26.37
C ALA A 361 2.61 15.29 -26.92
N ASP A 362 2.62 15.05 -28.24
CA ASP A 362 3.61 14.18 -28.91
C ASP A 362 5.06 14.67 -28.81
N ASP A 363 5.26 15.98 -28.74
CA ASP A 363 6.59 16.60 -28.67
C ASP A 363 7.09 16.77 -27.22
N GLU A 364 6.29 16.41 -26.22
CA GLU A 364 6.68 16.48 -24.81
C GLU A 364 7.47 15.25 -24.37
N ALA A 365 8.41 15.45 -23.45
CA ALA A 365 9.15 14.36 -22.85
C ALA A 365 8.23 13.43 -22.06
N LEU A 366 8.57 12.14 -22.02
CA LEU A 366 7.89 11.19 -21.15
C LEU A 366 7.95 11.64 -19.69
N ILE A 367 6.87 11.43 -18.95
CA ILE A 367 6.79 11.75 -17.53
C ILE A 367 7.40 10.59 -16.76
N VAL A 368 8.37 10.89 -15.89
CA VAL A 368 9.07 9.92 -15.06
C VAL A 368 8.69 10.13 -13.60
N ASN A 369 8.19 9.07 -12.98
CA ASN A 369 7.94 9.00 -11.56
C ASN A 369 8.97 8.09 -10.91
N SER A 370 9.42 8.43 -9.71
CA SER A 370 10.30 7.59 -8.90
C SER A 370 9.77 7.47 -7.48
N PHE A 371 10.07 6.34 -6.85
CA PHE A 371 9.74 6.08 -5.46
C PHE A 371 10.87 5.32 -4.76
N SER A 372 10.96 5.49 -3.44
CA SER A 372 11.86 4.74 -2.56
C SER A 372 11.22 4.56 -1.18
N TYR A 373 11.19 3.32 -0.71
CA TYR A 373 10.56 2.87 0.53
C TYR A 373 11.60 2.11 1.39
N PRO A 374 12.54 2.80 2.04
CA PRO A 374 13.39 2.16 3.04
C PRO A 374 12.57 1.88 4.31
N LEU A 375 12.80 0.72 4.89
CA LEU A 375 12.15 0.22 6.11
C LEU A 375 13.20 -0.56 6.89
N SER A 376 13.40 -0.21 8.16
CA SER A 376 14.22 -0.97 9.08
C SER A 376 13.45 -1.23 10.37
N PHE A 377 13.72 -2.40 10.96
CA PHE A 377 13.00 -2.88 12.12
C PHE A 377 13.93 -3.71 13.01
N SER A 378 13.68 -3.65 14.31
CA SER A 378 14.25 -4.53 15.31
C SER A 378 13.16 -4.97 16.27
N GLN A 379 13.15 -6.24 16.65
CA GLN A 379 12.35 -6.74 17.75
C GLN A 379 13.12 -7.72 18.62
N ASP A 380 12.85 -7.65 19.92
CA ASP A 380 13.29 -8.61 20.93
C ASP A 380 12.10 -9.11 21.74
N TYR A 381 11.92 -10.43 21.78
CA TYR A 381 10.83 -11.05 22.52
C TYR A 381 11.36 -11.78 23.76
N ILE A 382 11.15 -11.18 24.92
CA ILE A 382 11.63 -11.65 26.20
C ILE A 382 10.53 -12.49 26.87
N VAL A 383 10.68 -13.81 26.84
CA VAL A 383 9.78 -14.74 27.53
C VAL A 383 10.41 -15.20 28.85
N PRO A 384 9.80 -14.91 30.00
CA PRO A 384 10.31 -15.37 31.28
C PRO A 384 10.13 -16.88 31.45
N VAL A 385 10.99 -17.48 32.28
CA VAL A 385 10.95 -18.92 32.59
C VAL A 385 9.66 -19.32 33.29
N ASP A 386 9.18 -18.48 34.22
CA ASP A 386 7.86 -18.63 34.85
C ASP A 386 6.96 -17.45 34.48
N PRO A 387 6.08 -17.62 33.46
CA PRO A 387 5.20 -16.57 32.98
C PRO A 387 4.05 -16.21 33.92
N LYS A 388 3.90 -16.92 35.06
CA LYS A 388 2.98 -16.54 36.13
C LYS A 388 3.61 -15.57 37.12
N SER A 389 4.93 -15.45 37.11
CA SER A 389 5.71 -14.64 38.06
C SER A 389 6.24 -13.34 37.45
N VAL A 390 6.45 -13.32 36.13
CA VAL A 390 6.95 -12.17 35.37
C VAL A 390 6.19 -12.09 34.05
N ASN A 391 5.90 -10.88 33.58
CA ASN A 391 5.29 -10.66 32.26
C ASN A 391 6.31 -10.94 31.16
N SER A 392 5.82 -11.36 30.00
CA SER A 392 6.63 -11.31 28.79
C SER A 392 6.72 -9.87 28.28
N THR A 393 7.78 -9.58 27.53
CA THR A 393 8.04 -8.26 26.95
C THR A 393 8.37 -8.37 25.47
N LEU A 394 7.81 -7.48 24.67
CA LEU A 394 8.23 -7.19 23.29
C LEU A 394 8.87 -5.80 23.32
N ILE A 395 10.11 -5.71 22.87
CA ILE A 395 10.78 -4.45 22.58
C ILE A 395 10.85 -4.34 21.08
N ALA A 396 10.38 -3.25 20.49
CA ALA A 396 10.41 -3.06 19.06
C ALA A 396 10.84 -1.65 18.68
N GLU A 397 11.63 -1.53 17.61
CA GLU A 397 12.03 -0.28 17.00
C GLU A 397 11.76 -0.34 15.49
N LEU A 398 11.28 0.76 14.94
CA LEU A 398 10.97 0.89 13.52
C LEU A 398 11.51 2.22 12.99
N ASP A 399 12.08 2.22 11.79
CA ASP A 399 12.44 3.43 11.06
C ASP A 399 12.13 3.25 9.57
N ARG A 400 11.26 4.09 9.01
CA ARG A 400 10.82 3.98 7.61
C ARG A 400 10.63 5.32 6.94
N ALA A 401 10.61 5.32 5.62
CA ALA A 401 10.28 6.50 4.81
C ALA A 401 9.44 6.15 3.60
N LYS A 402 8.68 7.15 3.14
CA LYS A 402 8.05 7.17 1.82
C LYS A 402 8.59 8.37 1.06
N ILE A 403 9.37 8.10 0.02
CA ILE A 403 10.02 9.13 -0.79
C ILE A 403 9.45 8.99 -2.21
N LEU A 404 8.79 10.03 -2.70
CA LEU A 404 8.20 10.10 -4.04
C LEU A 404 8.70 11.34 -4.78
N SER A 405 8.97 11.18 -6.06
CA SER A 405 9.19 12.29 -6.99
C SER A 405 8.49 11.98 -8.30
N GLY A 406 7.44 12.72 -8.63
CA GLY A 406 6.69 12.46 -9.85
C GLY A 406 5.32 13.08 -9.85
N THR A 407 4.55 12.76 -10.87
CA THR A 407 3.17 13.19 -11.05
C THR A 407 2.28 11.95 -11.17
N SER A 408 1.26 11.81 -10.31
CA SER A 408 0.22 10.79 -10.48
C SER A 408 -0.38 10.91 -11.89
N ILE A 409 -0.52 9.78 -12.58
CA ILE A 409 -1.11 9.68 -13.92
C ILE A 409 -2.56 10.18 -13.85
N LEU A 410 -3.32 9.76 -12.84
CA LEU A 410 -4.71 10.22 -12.67
C LEU A 410 -4.78 11.73 -12.41
N SER A 411 -3.94 12.26 -11.52
CA SER A 411 -3.87 13.71 -11.27
C SER A 411 -3.48 14.48 -12.54
N TYR A 412 -2.48 13.98 -13.28
CA TYR A 412 -2.03 14.57 -14.54
C TYR A 412 -3.12 14.61 -15.59
N LEU A 413 -3.79 13.48 -15.85
CA LEU A 413 -4.83 13.43 -16.88
C LEU A 413 -6.11 14.17 -16.47
N THR A 414 -6.40 14.27 -15.17
CA THR A 414 -7.56 15.02 -14.65
C THR A 414 -7.33 16.53 -14.66
N SER A 415 -6.11 17.00 -14.35
CA SER A 415 -5.78 18.43 -14.36
C SER A 415 -4.37 18.68 -14.93
N PRO A 416 -4.21 18.57 -16.26
CA PRO A 416 -2.87 18.60 -16.87
C PRO A 416 -2.16 19.94 -16.71
N ALA A 417 -2.92 21.04 -16.72
CA ALA A 417 -2.39 22.39 -16.53
C ALA A 417 -1.80 22.59 -15.13
N THR A 418 -2.32 21.89 -14.12
CA THR A 418 -1.82 21.92 -12.74
C THR A 418 -0.63 20.99 -12.60
N PHE A 419 -0.76 19.76 -13.07
CA PHE A 419 0.16 18.68 -12.75
C PHE A 419 1.30 18.48 -13.77
N GLY A 420 1.64 19.51 -14.55
CA GLY A 420 2.79 19.48 -15.48
C GLY A 420 4.17 19.47 -14.79
N THR A 421 4.25 19.74 -13.49
CA THR A 421 5.50 19.64 -12.72
C THR A 421 5.44 18.54 -11.66
N PRO A 422 6.55 17.81 -11.42
CA PRO A 422 6.59 16.77 -10.40
C PRO A 422 6.28 17.28 -9.00
N THR A 423 5.51 16.49 -8.26
CA THR A 423 5.38 16.57 -6.81
C THR A 423 6.60 15.90 -6.17
N LEU A 424 7.09 16.48 -5.08
CA LEU A 424 8.11 15.91 -4.23
C LEU A 424 7.50 15.62 -2.86
N LEU A 425 7.56 14.38 -2.42
CA LEU A 425 7.19 13.97 -1.07
C LEU A 425 8.37 13.24 -0.44
N THR A 426 8.78 13.70 0.74
CA THR A 426 9.72 12.96 1.57
C THR A 426 9.11 12.86 2.96
N THR A 427 8.98 11.64 3.47
CA THR A 427 8.59 11.39 4.85
C THR A 427 9.66 10.59 5.58
N ARG A 428 9.67 10.65 6.90
CA ARG A 428 10.30 9.65 7.76
C ARG A 428 9.41 9.43 8.95
N GLN A 429 9.28 8.19 9.39
CA GLN A 429 8.59 7.82 10.61
C GLN A 429 9.45 6.83 11.34
N ASN A 430 9.87 7.18 12.56
CA ASN A 430 10.51 6.25 13.47
C ASN A 430 9.65 6.09 14.72
N GLY A 431 9.81 4.96 15.40
CA GLY A 431 9.16 4.72 16.67
C GLY A 431 9.81 3.59 17.43
N SER A 432 9.58 3.58 18.73
CA SER A 432 9.98 2.49 19.61
C SER A 432 8.86 2.17 20.58
N CYS A 433 8.79 0.92 21.04
CA CYS A 433 7.87 0.53 22.09
C CYS A 433 8.40 -0.62 22.94
N ASP A 434 8.02 -0.60 24.22
CA ASP A 434 8.04 -1.73 25.13
C ASP A 434 6.60 -2.14 25.40
N TYR A 435 6.24 -3.38 25.09
CA TYR A 435 4.91 -3.93 25.33
C TYR A 435 4.99 -5.11 26.30
N PHE A 436 4.17 -5.06 27.35
CA PHE A 436 4.16 -6.03 28.45
C PHE A 436 2.84 -6.78 28.48
N TRP A 437 2.88 -8.12 28.56
CA TRP A 437 1.67 -8.91 28.78
C TRP A 437 1.89 -10.10 29.72
N ASN A 438 0.83 -10.45 30.44
CA ASN A 438 0.80 -11.62 31.33
C ASN A 438 0.23 -12.82 30.56
N ASN A 439 0.99 -13.91 30.43
CA ASN A 439 0.59 -15.09 29.65
C ASN A 439 -0.56 -15.93 30.29
N THR A 440 -1.33 -15.35 31.20
CA THR A 440 -2.42 -16.00 31.94
C THR A 440 -3.83 -15.49 31.59
N TYR A 441 -3.96 -14.50 30.70
CA TYR A 441 -5.26 -13.96 30.27
C TYR A 441 -5.22 -13.66 28.78
N TYR A 442 -6.07 -14.38 28.00
CA TYR A 442 -6.36 -14.21 26.58
C TYR A 442 -5.20 -13.73 25.68
N GLN A 443 -4.60 -14.68 24.95
CA GLN A 443 -3.80 -14.40 23.76
C GLN A 443 -4.65 -13.60 22.76
N PHE A 444 -4.07 -12.49 22.30
CA PHE A 444 -4.74 -11.37 21.64
C PHE A 444 -5.71 -10.63 22.57
N ALA A 445 -5.11 -9.74 23.36
CA ALA A 445 -5.76 -8.59 23.94
C ALA A 445 -7.10 -8.87 24.65
N GLY A 446 -7.00 -9.24 25.93
CA GLY A 446 -8.11 -9.08 26.86
C GLY A 446 -8.49 -7.60 27.08
N GLY A 447 -9.52 -7.36 27.88
CA GLY A 447 -10.03 -6.02 28.24
C GLY A 447 -9.08 -5.15 29.09
N ILE A 448 -7.77 -5.35 28.97
CA ILE A 448 -6.76 -4.43 29.45
C ILE A 448 -6.65 -3.33 28.40
N ASP A 449 -6.82 -2.09 28.84
CA ASP A 449 -6.54 -0.91 28.04
C ASP A 449 -5.11 -1.04 27.48
N PRO A 450 -4.90 -1.03 26.15
CA PRO A 450 -3.54 -1.08 25.56
C PRO A 450 -2.60 -0.06 26.22
N ALA A 451 -3.18 1.05 26.68
CA ALA A 451 -2.52 2.15 27.34
C ALA A 451 -2.01 1.86 28.78
N GLU A 452 -2.36 0.72 29.39
CA GLU A 452 -1.75 0.23 30.64
C GLU A 452 -0.58 -0.75 30.40
N GLY A 453 -0.42 -1.27 29.17
CA GLY A 453 0.52 -2.34 28.83
C GLY A 453 1.66 -1.95 27.89
N SER A 454 1.62 -0.77 27.27
CA SER A 454 2.68 -0.25 26.40
C SER A 454 3.32 1.04 26.91
N LEU A 455 4.61 1.18 26.62
CA LEU A 455 5.32 2.45 26.61
C LEU A 455 5.90 2.62 25.21
N GLY A 456 5.54 3.67 24.49
CA GLY A 456 6.02 3.87 23.14
C GLY A 456 6.21 5.34 22.78
N ALA A 457 6.91 5.59 21.70
CA ALA A 457 7.05 6.92 21.14
C ALA A 457 7.19 6.82 19.62
N THR A 458 6.63 7.80 18.93
CA THR A 458 6.68 7.89 17.46
C THR A 458 7.02 9.30 17.05
N GLU A 459 7.93 9.44 16.10
CA GLU A 459 8.34 10.71 15.54
C GLU A 459 8.23 10.66 14.02
N GLN A 460 7.60 11.67 13.43
CA GLN A 460 7.33 11.74 12.01
C GLN A 460 7.71 13.09 11.44
N TRP A 461 8.40 13.05 10.31
CA TRP A 461 8.65 14.18 9.42
C TRP A 461 7.86 13.99 8.14
N PHE A 462 7.19 15.04 7.71
CA PHE A 462 6.49 15.13 6.44
C PHE A 462 6.96 16.39 5.74
N SER A 463 7.43 16.27 4.49
CA SER A 463 7.80 17.41 3.65
C SER A 463 7.27 17.19 2.24
N PHE A 464 6.39 18.08 1.81
CA PHE A 464 5.72 18.03 0.52
C PHE A 464 5.97 19.32 -0.26
N LEU A 465 6.15 19.18 -1.57
CA LEU A 465 6.15 20.28 -2.54
C LEU A 465 5.36 19.82 -3.77
N GLY A 466 4.24 20.46 -4.05
CA GLY A 466 3.38 20.12 -5.18
C GLY A 466 2.97 21.35 -6.00
N PRO A 467 2.43 21.17 -7.21
CA PRO A 467 1.89 22.27 -8.00
C PRO A 467 0.54 22.76 -7.45
N LEU A 468 0.21 24.01 -7.75
CA LEU A 468 -1.09 24.63 -7.49
C LEU A 468 -1.83 24.91 -8.80
N THR A 469 -3.17 24.93 -8.77
CA THR A 469 -4.01 25.31 -9.92
C THR A 469 -3.71 26.73 -10.42
N SER A 470 -3.21 27.61 -9.55
CA SER A 470 -2.74 28.96 -9.88
C SER A 470 -1.43 29.02 -10.70
N GLY A 471 -0.83 27.86 -11.01
CA GLY A 471 0.46 27.74 -11.71
C GLY A 471 1.69 27.90 -10.82
N GLY A 472 1.49 28.06 -9.50
CA GLY A 472 2.55 28.08 -8.49
C GLY A 472 2.91 26.69 -7.96
N LYS A 473 3.71 26.67 -6.89
CA LYS A 473 3.92 25.48 -6.06
C LYS A 473 3.55 25.79 -4.62
N GLU A 474 3.01 24.81 -3.92
CA GLU A 474 2.76 24.86 -2.49
C GLU A 474 3.71 23.90 -1.78
N ALA A 475 4.31 24.39 -0.70
CA ALA A 475 5.08 23.57 0.21
C ALA A 475 4.30 23.45 1.51
N PHE A 476 4.26 22.22 2.04
CA PHE A 476 3.75 21.97 3.38
C PHE A 476 4.68 20.96 4.05
N ALA A 477 5.06 21.25 5.28
CA ALA A 477 5.78 20.31 6.10
C ALA A 477 5.23 20.27 7.53
N ARG A 478 5.38 19.11 8.16
CA ARG A 478 5.04 18.89 9.56
C ARG A 478 6.08 18.00 10.22
N HIS A 479 6.53 18.38 11.41
CA HIS A 479 7.32 17.53 12.30
C HIS A 479 6.50 17.29 13.56
N VAL A 480 6.20 16.04 13.85
CA VAL A 480 5.34 15.66 14.95
C VAL A 480 5.98 14.53 15.74
N LYS A 481 5.85 14.58 17.06
CA LYS A 481 6.33 13.54 17.98
C LYS A 481 5.25 13.24 19.01
N ALA A 482 5.04 11.97 19.26
CA ALA A 482 4.13 11.48 20.26
C ALA A 482 4.81 10.54 21.23
N ILE A 483 4.28 10.50 22.44
CA ILE A 483 4.56 9.46 23.43
C ILE A 483 3.22 8.77 23.72
N ASP A 484 3.24 7.45 23.64
CA ASP A 484 2.11 6.60 24.00
C ASP A 484 1.95 6.52 25.53
N GLY A 485 0.79 6.09 25.98
CA GLY A 485 0.47 5.83 27.38
C GLY A 485 -1.03 5.98 27.63
N TYR A 486 -1.41 5.84 28.90
CA TYR A 486 -2.81 5.90 29.37
C TYR A 486 -3.62 7.07 28.78
N GLU A 487 -2.95 8.21 28.59
CA GLU A 487 -3.43 9.34 27.80
C GLU A 487 -2.29 9.76 26.86
N PRO A 488 -2.34 9.40 25.57
CA PRO A 488 -1.26 9.68 24.63
C PRO A 488 -1.15 11.18 24.37
N ASP A 489 0.09 11.67 24.22
CA ASP A 489 0.36 13.10 24.11
C ASP A 489 1.24 13.43 22.90
N LEU A 490 0.93 14.56 22.25
CA LEU A 490 1.77 15.15 21.22
C LEU A 490 2.78 16.08 21.89
N VAL A 491 4.02 15.62 21.98
CA VAL A 491 5.12 16.38 22.61
C VAL A 491 5.81 17.34 21.64
N VAL A 492 5.63 17.13 20.33
CA VAL A 492 6.04 18.06 19.26
C VAL A 492 4.94 18.10 18.21
N ASP A 493 4.58 19.29 17.74
CA ASP A 493 3.68 19.51 16.60
C ASP A 493 4.03 20.83 15.91
N GLU A 494 4.96 20.77 14.97
CA GLU A 494 5.47 21.91 14.22
C GLU A 494 5.00 21.83 12.77
N THR A 495 4.43 22.92 12.25
CA THR A 495 4.03 23.04 10.84
C THR A 495 4.82 24.14 10.15
N PHE A 496 5.13 23.94 8.87
CA PHE A 496 5.90 24.88 8.06
C PHE A 496 5.26 25.05 6.68
N ASP A 497 5.23 26.29 6.20
CA ASP A 497 4.81 26.64 4.83
C ASP A 497 5.96 26.50 3.81
N THR A 498 7.01 25.77 4.19
CA THR A 498 8.20 25.50 3.40
C THR A 498 8.60 24.05 3.55
N VAL A 499 9.31 23.50 2.56
CA VAL A 499 9.94 22.18 2.70
C VAL A 499 10.96 22.18 3.84
N ILE A 500 11.08 21.05 4.53
CA ILE A 500 12.07 20.84 5.58
C ILE A 500 13.04 19.75 5.16
N VAL A 501 14.22 19.75 5.77
CA VAL A 501 15.14 18.62 5.63
C VAL A 501 14.58 17.45 6.43
N VAL A 502 14.25 16.37 5.72
CA VAL A 502 13.87 15.10 6.36
C VAL A 502 15.14 14.29 6.57
N PRO A 503 15.47 13.91 7.83
CA PRO A 503 16.65 13.09 8.07
C PRO A 503 16.47 11.69 7.47
N GLY A 504 17.56 11.07 7.03
CA GLY A 504 17.51 9.73 6.41
C GLY A 504 17.11 8.63 7.39
N THR A 505 16.55 7.55 6.88
CA THR A 505 16.25 6.33 7.66
C THR A 505 17.54 5.69 8.17
N VAL A 506 17.52 5.22 9.41
CA VAL A 506 18.64 4.52 10.04
C VAL A 506 18.46 3.02 9.86
N SER A 507 19.53 2.32 9.50
CA SER A 507 19.53 0.85 9.49
C SER A 507 19.71 0.34 10.92
N LEU A 508 18.79 -0.52 11.35
CA LEU A 508 18.80 -1.21 12.65
C LEU A 508 19.37 -2.64 12.54
N VAL A 509 19.97 -2.98 11.40
CA VAL A 509 20.42 -4.34 11.07
C VAL A 509 21.92 -4.50 11.23
N ASP A 510 22.31 -5.63 11.82
CA ASP A 510 23.68 -6.15 11.81
C ASP A 510 24.04 -6.63 10.40
N THR A 511 25.16 -6.18 9.85
CA THR A 511 25.58 -6.55 8.50
C THR A 511 26.09 -8.00 8.44
N LYS A 512 26.16 -8.57 7.23
CA LYS A 512 26.79 -9.89 7.01
C LYS A 512 28.22 -9.98 7.55
N GLU A 513 28.92 -8.84 7.64
CA GLU A 513 30.29 -8.76 8.16
C GLU A 513 30.35 -8.79 9.70
N ASP A 514 29.21 -8.58 10.37
CA ASP A 514 29.07 -8.62 11.84
C ASP A 514 28.77 -10.05 12.37
N LEU A 515 28.55 -11.01 11.46
CA LEU A 515 28.31 -12.44 11.72
C LEU A 515 29.55 -13.29 11.45
#